data_AF-A0A9X2YGV0-F1
#
_entry.id   AF-A0A9X2YGV0-F1
#
_cell.length_a   1.000
_cell.length_b   1.000
_cell.length_c   1.000
_cell.angle_alpha   90.00
_cell.angle_beta   90.00
_cell.angle_gamma   90.00
#
_symmetry.space_group_name_H-M   'P 1'
#
loop_
_entity.id
_entity.type
_entity.pdbx_description
1 polymer ?
#
loop_
_entity_poly.entity_id
_entity_poly.type
_entity_poly.pdbx_seq_one_letter_code
_entity_poly.pdbx_strand_id
1 'polypeptide(L)'
;MQQTRMVYEEDAQGRRLVPIVIPPGPPAPARVIESSREMRVSPDGSHVLFSQIQLGLGGVLTAVPVVGTFTRAADATEYRITDARVVYGVGEGKQFTHDGKGVIIIGGQYEAGNVDDIVVDLATGKVTRLTGNLDYDEDTDLSPNGKWIAIGSTRTLDALTPMSRIVRPAFLPAQIQGAVYEAYAKTINVTNQEWLIAVEDDLARENGTPLFVSDDPSTPQDEGDGYTARSMPSWNQDGTAVTFYERLATADPTLPQTRIVVAKLNYTTSVGTAQGDQVTPDPTWAPKLSEYVPGPAVLPSTGTYPGTGGGTALITEDTTTTPGHTIRTVTYTDYVNEDGLILNGTEWTDATASQNSIRYVADIAVTGAHTGYLKGDVTINKLTRSITPTIAPVDPASKTGTAADPGSQIRSSLDGDLLVLLDPNRIAAAQAGV
;
A
#
# COMPACT_ATOMS: atom_id res chain seq x y z
N MET A 1 -8.58 -1.44 -24.62
CA MET A 1 -9.75 -2.35 -24.61
C MET A 1 -10.50 -2.08 -23.32
N GLN A 2 -11.82 -1.86 -23.37
CA GLN A 2 -12.62 -1.78 -22.16
C GLN A 2 -12.68 -3.20 -21.59
N GLN A 3 -12.10 -3.43 -20.41
CA GLN A 3 -12.15 -4.76 -19.80
C GLN A 3 -13.60 -5.02 -19.33
N THR A 4 -14.26 -6.02 -19.92
CA THR A 4 -15.56 -6.46 -19.44
C THR A 4 -15.37 -7.22 -18.13
N ARG A 5 -15.93 -6.69 -17.04
CA ARG A 5 -15.98 -7.39 -15.75
C ARG A 5 -17.13 -8.40 -15.76
N MET A 6 -16.90 -9.57 -15.19
CA MET A 6 -17.87 -10.66 -15.14
C MET A 6 -17.93 -11.21 -13.72
N VAL A 7 -19.11 -11.66 -13.29
CA VAL A 7 -19.26 -12.48 -12.08
C VAL A 7 -19.60 -13.90 -12.49
N TYR A 8 -18.97 -14.88 -11.84
CA TYR A 8 -19.40 -16.27 -11.91
C TYR A 8 -20.61 -16.46 -11.00
N GLU A 9 -21.70 -16.96 -11.58
CA GLU A 9 -22.94 -17.23 -10.88
C GLU A 9 -23.31 -18.70 -11.08
N GLU A 10 -23.76 -19.31 -9.98
CA GLU A 10 -24.31 -20.66 -9.96
C GLU A 10 -25.67 -20.63 -9.23
N ASP A 11 -26.73 -20.96 -9.97
CA ASP A 11 -28.10 -21.01 -9.46
C ASP A 11 -28.83 -22.27 -9.97
N ALA A 12 -30.14 -22.34 -9.74
CA ALA A 12 -30.96 -23.47 -10.18
C ALA A 12 -31.00 -23.64 -11.71
N GLN A 13 -30.63 -22.60 -12.47
CA GLN A 13 -30.59 -22.58 -13.93
C GLN A 13 -29.19 -22.94 -14.47
N GLY A 14 -28.21 -23.12 -13.60
CA GLY A 14 -26.87 -23.60 -13.91
C GLY A 14 -25.77 -22.56 -13.67
N ARG A 15 -24.63 -22.79 -14.31
CA ARG A 15 -23.41 -22.00 -14.14
C ARG A 15 -23.21 -21.06 -15.31
N ARG A 16 -22.93 -19.79 -15.05
CA ARG A 16 -22.73 -18.78 -16.11
C ARG A 16 -21.82 -17.65 -15.64
N LEU A 17 -21.22 -16.97 -16.63
CA LEU A 17 -20.58 -15.68 -16.43
C LEU A 17 -21.55 -14.59 -16.81
N VAL A 18 -21.74 -13.61 -15.93
CA VAL A 18 -22.68 -12.51 -16.12
C VAL A 18 -21.90 -11.18 -16.13
N PRO A 19 -22.07 -10.33 -17.15
CA PRO A 19 -21.38 -9.05 -17.21
C PRO A 19 -21.81 -8.10 -16.10
N ILE A 20 -20.88 -7.24 -15.69
CA ILE A 20 -21.09 -6.20 -14.69
C ILE A 20 -20.97 -4.84 -15.38
N VAL A 21 -22.02 -4.04 -15.26
CA VAL A 21 -22.05 -2.64 -15.71
C VAL A 21 -21.51 -1.76 -14.60
N ILE A 22 -20.30 -1.23 -14.84
CA ILE A 22 -19.62 -0.28 -13.97
C ILE A 22 -20.27 1.11 -14.14
N PRO A 23 -20.52 1.85 -13.06
CA PRO A 23 -21.11 3.17 -13.17
C PRO A 23 -20.09 4.15 -13.79
N PRO A 24 -20.56 5.24 -14.43
CA PRO A 24 -19.65 6.30 -14.84
C PRO A 24 -18.92 6.85 -13.61
N GLY A 25 -17.71 7.36 -13.84
CA GLY A 25 -16.91 7.91 -12.75
C GLY A 25 -17.26 9.36 -12.39
N PRO A 26 -16.27 10.14 -11.92
CA PRO A 26 -16.49 11.46 -11.33
C PRO A 26 -16.99 12.47 -12.38
N PRO A 27 -17.57 13.60 -11.94
CA PRO A 27 -17.97 14.67 -12.83
C PRO A 27 -16.73 15.37 -13.42
N ALA A 28 -16.90 16.04 -14.56
CA ALA A 28 -15.87 16.92 -15.09
C ALA A 28 -15.53 18.02 -14.06
N PRO A 29 -14.25 18.45 -13.94
CA PRO A 29 -13.14 18.18 -14.84
C PRO A 29 -12.40 16.86 -14.58
N ALA A 30 -12.77 16.09 -13.55
CA ALA A 30 -12.14 14.80 -13.30
C ALA A 30 -12.47 13.77 -14.38
N ARG A 31 -11.58 12.79 -14.53
CA ARG A 31 -11.67 11.77 -15.59
C ARG A 31 -11.28 10.41 -15.04
N VAL A 32 -11.98 9.38 -15.52
CA VAL A 32 -11.59 7.99 -15.28
C VAL A 32 -10.49 7.60 -16.27
N ILE A 33 -9.38 7.11 -15.75
CA ILE A 33 -8.30 6.48 -16.52
C ILE A 33 -8.54 4.98 -16.60
N GLU A 34 -8.96 4.37 -15.48
CA GLU A 34 -9.34 2.97 -15.41
C GLU A 34 -10.63 2.83 -14.59
N SER A 35 -11.65 2.23 -15.20
CA SER A 35 -13.02 2.22 -14.66
C SER A 35 -13.24 1.24 -13.52
N SER A 36 -12.38 0.24 -13.38
CA SER A 36 -12.44 -0.70 -12.26
C SER A 36 -11.12 -1.44 -12.11
N ARG A 37 -10.69 -1.61 -10.87
CA ARG A 37 -9.65 -2.52 -10.39
C ARG A 37 -10.15 -3.23 -9.13
N GLU A 38 -9.52 -4.34 -8.80
CA GLU A 38 -9.72 -5.06 -7.53
C GLU A 38 -11.18 -5.23 -7.12
N MET A 39 -11.99 -5.74 -8.05
CA MET A 39 -13.40 -5.94 -7.79
C MET A 39 -13.59 -7.09 -6.79
N ARG A 40 -14.37 -6.84 -5.74
CA ARG A 40 -14.76 -7.82 -4.70
C ARG A 40 -16.25 -7.72 -4.46
N VAL A 41 -16.92 -8.85 -4.36
CA VAL A 41 -18.35 -8.91 -3.99
C VAL A 41 -18.43 -9.07 -2.47
N SER A 42 -19.36 -8.39 -1.83
CA SER A 42 -19.56 -8.48 -0.39
C SER A 42 -20.00 -9.89 0.05
N PRO A 43 -19.80 -10.28 1.33
CA PRO A 43 -20.16 -11.62 1.81
C PRO A 43 -21.63 -12.02 1.62
N ASP A 44 -22.57 -11.07 1.71
CA ASP A 44 -24.00 -11.28 1.45
C ASP A 44 -24.39 -11.14 -0.04
N GLY A 45 -23.44 -10.84 -0.93
CA GLY A 45 -23.66 -10.67 -2.36
C GLY A 45 -24.42 -9.40 -2.76
N SER A 46 -24.71 -8.50 -1.81
CA SER A 46 -25.56 -7.32 -2.05
C SER A 46 -24.79 -6.08 -2.52
N HIS A 47 -23.47 -6.06 -2.35
CA HIS A 47 -22.58 -4.95 -2.68
C HIS A 47 -21.34 -5.41 -3.43
N VAL A 48 -20.66 -4.44 -4.04
CA VAL A 48 -19.36 -4.64 -4.68
C VAL A 48 -18.42 -3.50 -4.32
N LEU A 49 -17.19 -3.85 -3.94
CA LEU A 49 -16.04 -2.97 -3.79
C LEU A 49 -15.26 -3.02 -5.09
N PHE A 50 -14.80 -1.87 -5.56
CA PHE A 50 -13.87 -1.74 -6.68
C PHE A 50 -13.13 -0.41 -6.56
N SER A 51 -12.04 -0.26 -7.30
CA SER A 51 -11.32 1.01 -7.36
C SER A 51 -11.34 1.60 -8.77
N GLN A 52 -11.44 2.93 -8.86
CA GLN A 52 -11.19 3.65 -10.12
C GLN A 52 -9.83 4.33 -10.07
N ILE A 53 -9.06 4.26 -11.15
CA ILE A 53 -7.93 5.18 -11.34
C ILE A 53 -8.49 6.44 -11.97
N GLN A 54 -8.39 7.55 -11.26
CA GLN A 54 -8.95 8.84 -11.65
C GLN A 54 -7.87 9.92 -11.75
N LEU A 55 -8.08 10.83 -12.70
CA LEU A 55 -7.40 12.11 -12.78
C LEU A 55 -8.32 13.18 -12.19
N GLY A 56 -7.94 13.75 -11.05
CA GLY A 56 -8.73 14.68 -10.24
C GLY A 56 -8.40 16.16 -10.42
N LEU A 57 -8.72 16.96 -9.40
CA LEU A 57 -8.37 18.38 -9.33
C LEU A 57 -6.88 18.58 -9.52
N GLY A 58 -6.49 19.62 -10.26
CA GLY A 58 -5.08 19.94 -10.51
C GLY A 58 -4.30 18.86 -11.29
N GLY A 59 -4.96 17.81 -11.78
CA GLY A 59 -4.29 16.67 -12.44
C GLY A 59 -3.76 15.60 -11.47
N VAL A 60 -4.28 15.53 -10.24
CA VAL A 60 -3.93 14.45 -9.29
C VAL A 60 -4.29 13.09 -9.86
N LEU A 61 -3.32 12.18 -9.94
CA LEU A 61 -3.58 10.78 -10.27
C LEU A 61 -3.72 9.97 -8.96
N THR A 62 -4.88 9.33 -8.77
CA THR A 62 -5.12 8.50 -7.59
C THR A 62 -6.05 7.33 -7.89
N ALA A 63 -5.88 6.25 -7.14
CA ALA A 63 -6.92 5.24 -6.98
C ALA A 63 -7.99 5.77 -6.01
N VAL A 64 -9.25 5.45 -6.29
CA VAL A 64 -10.42 5.84 -5.50
C VAL A 64 -11.24 4.58 -5.21
N PRO A 65 -11.32 4.11 -3.96
CA PRO A 65 -12.11 2.95 -3.57
C PRO A 65 -13.59 3.31 -3.49
N VAL A 66 -14.41 2.47 -4.11
CA VAL A 66 -15.85 2.68 -4.30
C VAL A 66 -16.61 1.44 -3.86
N VAL A 67 -17.66 1.64 -3.06
CA VAL A 67 -18.66 0.62 -2.76
C VAL A 67 -19.98 1.02 -3.39
N GLY A 68 -20.65 0.09 -4.08
CA GLY A 68 -21.98 0.31 -4.60
C GLY A 68 -22.85 -0.93 -4.45
N THR A 69 -24.16 -0.74 -4.49
CA THR A 69 -25.15 -1.83 -4.45
C THR A 69 -25.02 -2.67 -5.71
N PHE A 70 -24.93 -3.98 -5.55
CA PHE A 70 -24.74 -4.94 -6.63
C PHE A 70 -26.08 -5.56 -7.04
N THR A 71 -26.74 -4.93 -8.01
CA THR A 71 -28.12 -5.27 -8.37
C THR A 71 -28.15 -6.16 -9.60
N ARG A 72 -28.83 -7.31 -9.52
CA ARG A 72 -29.11 -8.13 -10.70
C ARG A 72 -30.22 -7.47 -11.54
N ALA A 73 -29.97 -7.27 -12.83
CA ALA A 73 -31.00 -6.77 -13.75
C ALA A 73 -32.20 -7.72 -13.82
N ALA A 74 -33.40 -7.17 -14.02
CA ALA A 74 -34.65 -7.94 -14.03
C ALA A 74 -34.73 -9.00 -15.14
N ASP A 75 -34.02 -8.80 -16.26
CA ASP A 75 -33.89 -9.76 -17.35
C ASP A 75 -32.78 -10.80 -17.12
N ALA A 76 -32.10 -10.74 -15.98
CA ALA A 76 -30.98 -11.57 -15.57
C ALA A 76 -29.75 -11.53 -16.52
N THR A 77 -29.66 -10.57 -17.43
CA THR A 77 -28.58 -10.52 -18.43
C THR A 77 -27.29 -9.88 -17.92
N GLU A 78 -27.37 -9.03 -16.90
CA GLU A 78 -26.25 -8.29 -16.34
C GLU A 78 -26.45 -7.95 -14.87
N TYR A 79 -25.35 -7.66 -14.16
CA TYR A 79 -25.37 -6.93 -12.90
C TYR A 79 -25.09 -5.44 -13.14
N ARG A 80 -25.70 -4.58 -12.34
CA ARG A 80 -25.47 -3.14 -12.34
C ARG A 80 -25.02 -2.69 -10.97
N ILE A 81 -24.00 -1.85 -10.94
CA ILE A 81 -23.59 -1.16 -9.71
C ILE A 81 -24.38 0.12 -9.61
N THR A 82 -25.20 0.23 -8.57
CA THR A 82 -26.02 1.41 -8.28
C THR A 82 -25.60 2.04 -6.96
N ASP A 83 -26.00 3.30 -6.74
CA ASP A 83 -25.61 4.11 -5.58
C ASP A 83 -24.12 3.98 -5.21
N ALA A 84 -23.25 4.16 -6.21
CA ALA A 84 -21.81 4.05 -6.00
C ALA A 84 -21.29 5.20 -5.12
N ARG A 85 -20.57 4.87 -4.05
CA ARG A 85 -20.08 5.78 -3.01
C ARG A 85 -18.58 5.65 -2.85
N VAL A 86 -17.89 6.79 -2.73
CA VAL A 86 -16.44 6.84 -2.50
C VAL A 86 -16.18 6.71 -1.00
N VAL A 87 -15.74 5.53 -0.59
CA VAL A 87 -15.59 5.16 0.83
C VAL A 87 -14.24 5.57 1.42
N TYR A 88 -13.29 6.03 0.60
CA TYR A 88 -12.07 6.65 1.09
C TYR A 88 -11.45 7.54 0.01
N GLY A 89 -10.69 8.56 0.40
CA GLY A 89 -10.27 9.61 -0.54
C GLY A 89 -9.06 9.29 -1.42
N VAL A 90 -8.27 8.29 -1.03
CA VAL A 90 -7.01 7.90 -1.68
C VAL A 90 -6.74 6.44 -1.40
N GLY A 91 -6.29 5.69 -2.40
CA GLY A 91 -5.90 4.29 -2.21
C GLY A 91 -6.73 3.31 -3.02
N GLU A 92 -6.48 2.03 -2.82
CA GLU A 92 -7.14 0.96 -3.57
C GLU A 92 -7.87 0.02 -2.61
N GLY A 93 -9.15 -0.22 -2.86
CA GLY A 93 -9.92 -1.23 -2.14
C GLY A 93 -9.42 -2.62 -2.45
N LYS A 94 -9.15 -3.41 -1.42
CA LYS A 94 -8.54 -4.74 -1.52
C LYS A 94 -9.50 -5.86 -1.19
N GLN A 95 -10.33 -5.69 -0.16
CA GLN A 95 -11.21 -6.76 0.32
C GLN A 95 -12.37 -6.24 1.20
N PHE A 96 -13.44 -7.03 1.35
CA PHE A 96 -14.43 -6.84 2.42
C PHE A 96 -14.00 -7.59 3.68
N THR A 97 -14.31 -7.07 4.87
CA THR A 97 -14.27 -7.91 6.07
C THR A 97 -15.26 -9.07 5.92
N HIS A 98 -14.99 -10.24 6.52
CA HIS A 98 -15.85 -11.42 6.36
C HIS A 98 -17.28 -11.25 6.91
N ASP A 99 -17.50 -10.30 7.81
CA ASP A 99 -18.82 -9.90 8.31
C ASP A 99 -19.52 -8.85 7.41
N GLY A 100 -18.86 -8.39 6.35
CA GLY A 100 -19.37 -7.40 5.41
C GLY A 100 -19.48 -5.98 5.98
N LYS A 101 -19.00 -5.73 7.20
CA LYS A 101 -19.18 -4.43 7.89
C LYS A 101 -18.14 -3.39 7.51
N GLY A 102 -17.00 -3.82 6.98
CA GLY A 102 -15.92 -2.94 6.57
C GLY A 102 -15.31 -3.32 5.23
N VAL A 103 -14.52 -2.41 4.69
CA VAL A 103 -13.64 -2.66 3.54
C VAL A 103 -12.20 -2.37 3.92
N ILE A 104 -11.29 -3.21 3.43
CA ILE A 104 -9.85 -3.08 3.55
C ILE A 104 -9.34 -2.26 2.36
N ILE A 105 -8.53 -1.25 2.64
CA ILE A 105 -8.00 -0.32 1.64
C ILE A 105 -6.51 -0.09 1.91
N ILE A 106 -5.68 -0.20 0.87
CA ILE A 106 -4.30 0.28 0.91
C ILE A 106 -4.31 1.80 0.73
N GLY A 107 -3.97 2.55 1.78
CA GLY A 107 -4.09 4.00 1.75
C GLY A 107 -3.92 4.71 3.09
N GLY A 108 -3.59 3.96 4.15
CA GLY A 108 -3.12 4.51 5.41
C GLY A 108 -1.82 5.27 5.21
N GLN A 109 -1.69 6.41 5.89
CA GLN A 109 -0.49 7.25 5.87
C GLN A 109 -0.09 7.54 7.32
N TYR A 110 0.16 6.49 8.09
CA TYR A 110 0.54 6.65 9.50
C TYR A 110 2.00 7.08 9.59
N GLU A 111 2.92 6.36 8.96
CA GLU A 111 4.34 6.72 8.90
C GLU A 111 4.72 7.42 7.59
N ALA A 112 5.65 8.37 7.70
CA ALA A 112 6.22 9.05 6.55
C ALA A 112 6.91 8.05 5.59
N GLY A 113 6.40 8.00 4.36
CA GLY A 113 6.94 7.15 3.30
C GLY A 113 6.37 5.73 3.25
N ASN A 114 5.55 5.34 4.23
CA ASN A 114 4.86 4.05 4.22
C ASN A 114 3.47 4.14 3.58
N VAL A 115 2.87 3.00 3.25
CA VAL A 115 1.44 2.90 2.98
C VAL A 115 0.88 1.69 3.71
N ASP A 116 -0.02 1.94 4.64
CA ASP A 116 -0.62 0.89 5.45
C ASP A 116 -1.99 0.50 4.90
N ASP A 117 -2.41 -0.73 5.20
CA ASP A 117 -3.78 -1.13 5.04
C ASP A 117 -4.63 -0.60 6.21
N ILE A 118 -5.84 -0.18 5.88
CA ILE A 118 -6.84 0.33 6.82
C ILE A 118 -8.17 -0.39 6.62
N VAL A 119 -8.96 -0.46 7.68
CA VAL A 119 -10.38 -0.85 7.61
C VAL A 119 -11.23 0.40 7.69
N VAL A 120 -12.13 0.58 6.73
CA VAL A 120 -13.20 1.59 6.78
C VAL A 120 -14.52 0.90 7.12
N ASP A 121 -15.10 1.28 8.26
CA ASP A 121 -16.44 0.86 8.65
C ASP A 121 -17.49 1.44 7.68
N LEU A 122 -18.27 0.57 7.04
CA LEU A 122 -19.24 0.99 6.03
C LEU A 122 -20.47 1.68 6.62
N ALA A 123 -20.83 1.41 7.88
CA ALA A 123 -21.96 2.08 8.52
C ALA A 123 -21.61 3.50 8.96
N THR A 124 -20.39 3.74 9.44
CA THR A 124 -20.02 5.00 10.11
C THR A 124 -18.92 5.81 9.40
N GLY A 125 -18.17 5.21 8.48
CA GLY A 125 -16.99 5.80 7.87
C GLY A 125 -15.79 5.91 8.80
N LYS A 126 -15.81 5.19 9.93
CA LYS A 126 -14.69 5.17 10.87
C LYS A 126 -13.54 4.40 10.24
N VAL A 127 -12.36 5.00 10.24
CA VAL A 127 -11.12 4.39 9.76
C VAL A 127 -10.33 3.82 10.94
N THR A 128 -9.83 2.60 10.79
CA THR A 128 -8.94 1.94 11.76
C THR A 128 -7.72 1.40 11.03
N ARG A 129 -6.53 1.56 11.62
CA ARG A 129 -5.29 0.95 11.12
C ARG A 129 -5.40 -0.58 11.16
N LEU A 130 -4.95 -1.26 10.09
CA LEU A 130 -4.90 -2.72 10.04
C LEU A 130 -3.46 -3.24 10.10
N THR A 131 -2.55 -2.63 9.35
CA THR A 131 -1.14 -3.06 9.31
C THR A 131 -0.22 -2.01 9.94
N GLY A 132 0.87 -2.48 10.54
CA GLY A 132 1.88 -1.68 11.24
C GLY A 132 3.30 -1.84 10.70
N ASN A 133 3.55 -2.81 9.81
CA ASN A 133 4.88 -3.08 9.29
C ASN A 133 5.45 -1.85 8.57
N LEU A 134 6.76 -1.65 8.66
CA LEU A 134 7.45 -0.49 8.07
C LEU A 134 7.77 -0.67 6.59
N ASP A 135 7.54 -1.86 6.04
CA ASP A 135 7.71 -2.14 4.63
C ASP A 135 6.38 -2.08 3.85
N TYR A 136 6.45 -2.25 2.53
CA TYR A 136 5.27 -2.21 1.68
C TYR A 136 4.37 -3.42 1.95
N ASP A 137 3.14 -3.13 2.34
CA ASP A 137 2.07 -4.08 2.61
C ASP A 137 0.91 -3.82 1.62
N GLU A 138 0.42 -4.87 0.96
CA GLU A 138 -0.65 -4.78 -0.03
C GLU A 138 -1.50 -6.07 -0.09
N ASP A 139 -2.77 -5.91 -0.50
CA ASP A 139 -3.71 -7.00 -0.78
C ASP A 139 -4.00 -7.87 0.43
N THR A 140 -4.24 -7.24 1.57
CA THR A 140 -4.62 -7.94 2.80
C THR A 140 -6.01 -8.60 2.71
N ASP A 141 -6.11 -9.81 3.24
CA ASP A 141 -7.36 -10.42 3.66
C ASP A 141 -7.33 -10.77 5.16
N LEU A 142 -8.42 -10.43 5.86
CA LEU A 142 -8.59 -10.72 7.27
C LEU A 142 -9.17 -12.12 7.43
N SER A 143 -8.69 -12.89 8.39
CA SER A 143 -9.32 -14.16 8.79
C SER A 143 -10.78 -13.95 9.21
N PRO A 144 -11.64 -14.98 9.14
CA PRO A 144 -13.05 -14.84 9.48
C PRO A 144 -13.31 -14.33 10.90
N ASN A 145 -12.43 -14.65 11.85
CA ASN A 145 -12.56 -14.17 13.22
C ASN A 145 -11.96 -12.77 13.47
N GLY A 146 -11.38 -12.16 12.44
CA GLY A 146 -10.83 -10.80 12.44
C GLY A 146 -9.49 -10.63 13.15
N LYS A 147 -8.80 -11.71 13.53
CA LYS A 147 -7.58 -11.63 14.38
C LYS A 147 -6.27 -11.87 13.65
N TRP A 148 -6.33 -12.43 12.46
CA TRP A 148 -5.17 -12.73 11.62
C TRP A 148 -5.35 -12.11 10.25
N ILE A 149 -4.23 -11.73 9.63
CA ILE A 149 -4.17 -11.29 8.25
C ILE A 149 -3.29 -12.23 7.43
N ALA A 150 -3.73 -12.44 6.19
CA ALA A 150 -2.88 -12.91 5.11
C ALA A 150 -2.62 -11.70 4.21
N ILE A 151 -1.36 -11.45 3.86
CA ILE A 151 -0.94 -10.20 3.24
C ILE A 151 0.23 -10.39 2.26
N GLY A 152 0.15 -9.71 1.11
CA GLY A 152 1.28 -9.53 0.22
C GLY A 152 2.21 -8.44 0.76
N SER A 153 3.49 -8.73 0.92
CA SER A 153 4.41 -7.79 1.58
C SER A 153 5.83 -7.88 1.05
N THR A 154 6.54 -6.75 1.10
CA THR A 154 8.01 -6.69 0.98
C THR A 154 8.73 -6.80 2.32
N ARG A 155 8.04 -7.13 3.42
CA ARG A 155 8.70 -7.30 4.72
C ARG A 155 9.92 -8.21 4.61
N THR A 156 10.95 -7.88 5.37
CA THR A 156 12.32 -8.44 5.31
C THR A 156 13.17 -8.02 4.11
N LEU A 157 12.61 -7.33 3.10
CA LEU A 157 13.38 -6.85 1.94
C LEU A 157 13.93 -5.43 2.12
N ASP A 158 13.42 -4.68 3.11
CA ASP A 158 13.74 -3.28 3.36
C ASP A 158 13.43 -2.39 2.15
N ALA A 159 12.27 -2.57 1.53
CA ALA A 159 11.89 -1.80 0.34
C ALA A 159 11.51 -0.36 0.70
N LEU A 160 10.73 -0.14 1.77
CA LEU A 160 10.39 1.18 2.31
C LEU A 160 11.16 1.56 3.58
N THR A 161 11.72 0.56 4.29
CA THR A 161 12.51 0.72 5.54
C THR A 161 13.56 1.84 5.50
N PRO A 162 14.29 2.10 4.39
CA PRO A 162 15.23 3.22 4.32
C PRO A 162 14.63 4.59 4.73
N MET A 163 13.32 4.79 4.53
CA MET A 163 12.59 5.99 4.94
C MET A 163 11.76 5.79 6.20
N SER A 164 11.03 4.67 6.30
CA SER A 164 9.99 4.44 7.32
C SER A 164 10.56 4.09 8.70
N ARG A 165 11.78 3.53 8.79
CA ARG A 165 12.42 3.20 10.09
C ARG A 165 12.77 4.41 10.96
N ILE A 166 12.81 5.60 10.36
CA ILE A 166 12.85 6.85 11.13
C ILE A 166 11.40 7.26 11.37
N VAL A 167 10.76 6.56 12.29
CA VAL A 167 9.31 6.59 12.52
C VAL A 167 8.87 8.00 12.92
N ARG A 168 7.94 8.55 12.15
CA ARG A 168 7.27 9.83 12.37
C ARG A 168 5.99 9.89 11.52
N PRO A 169 4.98 10.70 11.92
CA PRO A 169 3.78 10.88 11.12
C PRO A 169 4.05 11.32 9.68
N ALA A 170 3.16 10.99 8.75
CA ALA A 170 3.20 11.50 7.37
C ALA A 170 2.86 13.01 7.31
N PHE A 171 3.78 13.85 7.79
CA PHE A 171 3.61 15.30 7.84
C PHE A 171 3.73 15.96 6.46
N LEU A 172 4.28 15.28 5.46
CA LEU A 172 4.47 15.77 4.09
C LEU A 172 4.21 14.66 3.05
N PRO A 173 3.95 14.98 1.77
CA PRO A 173 3.62 13.99 0.76
C PRO A 173 4.89 13.42 0.10
N ALA A 174 5.49 12.37 0.66
CA ALA A 174 6.66 11.73 0.05
C ALA A 174 6.32 10.85 -1.18
N GLN A 175 5.19 10.13 -1.15
CA GLN A 175 4.63 9.38 -2.29
C GLN A 175 5.62 8.41 -2.98
N ILE A 176 6.53 7.80 -2.23
CA ILE A 176 7.61 6.93 -2.76
C ILE A 176 7.14 5.53 -3.19
N GLN A 177 5.97 5.10 -2.72
CA GLN A 177 5.53 3.71 -2.72
C GLN A 177 5.42 3.13 -4.14
N GLY A 178 4.84 3.89 -5.07
CA GLY A 178 4.68 3.44 -6.46
C GLY A 178 6.01 3.22 -7.19
N ALA A 179 7.06 3.99 -6.86
CA ALA A 179 8.38 3.81 -7.45
C ALA A 179 9.14 2.64 -6.82
N VAL A 180 8.97 2.43 -5.51
CA VAL A 180 9.53 1.28 -4.81
C VAL A 180 8.90 -0.01 -5.30
N TYR A 181 7.57 -0.06 -5.39
CA TYR A 181 6.86 -1.19 -6.00
C TYR A 181 7.40 -1.48 -7.41
N GLU A 182 7.51 -0.47 -8.28
CA GLU A 182 7.96 -0.66 -9.66
C GLU A 182 9.39 -1.24 -9.74
N ALA A 183 10.28 -0.84 -8.83
CA ALA A 183 11.66 -1.32 -8.78
C ALA A 183 11.75 -2.79 -8.32
N TYR A 184 11.02 -3.16 -7.27
CA TYR A 184 11.00 -4.53 -6.76
C TYR A 184 10.11 -5.46 -7.62
N ALA A 185 9.23 -4.91 -8.46
CA ALA A 185 8.40 -5.68 -9.38
C ALA A 185 9.13 -6.09 -10.68
N LYS A 186 10.33 -5.59 -10.97
CA LYS A 186 11.01 -5.77 -12.26
C LYS A 186 12.47 -6.19 -12.13
N THR A 187 12.96 -7.19 -12.87
CA THR A 187 12.23 -8.02 -13.86
C THR A 187 11.45 -9.18 -13.24
N ILE A 188 11.84 -9.61 -12.04
CA ILE A 188 11.13 -10.60 -11.23
C ILE A 188 10.37 -9.82 -10.15
N ASN A 189 9.06 -10.04 -10.04
CA ASN A 189 8.26 -9.33 -9.06
C ASN A 189 8.27 -10.04 -7.71
N VAL A 190 8.89 -9.39 -6.72
CA VAL A 190 8.99 -9.82 -5.31
C VAL A 190 8.23 -8.91 -4.35
N THR A 191 7.37 -8.01 -4.84
CA THR A 191 6.73 -6.98 -3.99
C THR A 191 5.67 -7.54 -3.06
N ASN A 192 5.01 -8.62 -3.48
CA ASN A 192 3.79 -9.11 -2.85
C ASN A 192 3.96 -10.60 -2.50
N GLN A 193 5.05 -10.93 -1.82
CA GLN A 193 5.23 -12.26 -1.25
C GLN A 193 4.26 -12.46 -0.09
N GLU A 194 3.70 -13.66 0.06
CA GLU A 194 2.55 -13.87 0.93
C GLU A 194 2.95 -14.19 2.38
N TRP A 195 2.40 -13.48 3.36
CA TRP A 195 2.72 -13.65 4.77
C TRP A 195 1.46 -13.88 5.61
N LEU A 196 1.62 -14.60 6.71
CA LEU A 196 0.61 -14.81 7.73
C LEU A 196 1.06 -14.20 9.05
N ILE A 197 0.20 -13.37 9.66
CA ILE A 197 0.50 -12.72 10.93
C ILE A 197 -0.79 -12.38 11.71
N ALA A 198 -0.71 -12.36 13.04
CA ALA A 198 -1.80 -11.84 13.86
C ALA A 198 -1.86 -10.31 13.74
N VAL A 199 -3.07 -9.73 13.76
CA VAL A 199 -3.25 -8.27 13.63
C VAL A 199 -2.49 -7.51 14.72
N GLU A 200 -2.50 -8.01 15.96
CA GLU A 200 -1.80 -7.37 17.08
C GLU A 200 -0.27 -7.42 16.90
N ASP A 201 0.26 -8.50 16.35
CA ASP A 201 1.69 -8.66 16.10
C ASP A 201 2.15 -7.77 14.95
N ASP A 202 1.34 -7.64 13.88
CA ASP A 202 1.65 -6.75 12.76
C ASP A 202 1.64 -5.27 13.18
N LEU A 203 0.65 -4.87 13.99
CA LEU A 203 0.61 -3.55 14.61
C LEU A 203 1.79 -3.31 15.58
N ALA A 204 2.38 -4.38 16.12
CA ALA A 204 3.62 -4.34 16.90
C ALA A 204 4.89 -4.43 16.03
N ARG A 205 4.75 -4.42 14.70
CA ARG A 205 5.84 -4.47 13.70
C ARG A 205 6.58 -5.80 13.63
N GLU A 206 5.95 -6.89 14.05
CA GLU A 206 6.50 -8.23 13.85
C GLU A 206 6.40 -8.65 12.37
N ASN A 207 7.24 -9.60 11.95
CA ASN A 207 7.26 -10.05 10.56
C ASN A 207 6.24 -11.16 10.25
N GLY A 208 5.89 -11.98 11.23
CA GLY A 208 4.99 -13.11 11.02
C GLY A 208 5.68 -14.30 10.34
N THR A 209 4.91 -15.11 9.61
CA THR A 209 5.36 -16.34 8.97
C THR A 209 5.20 -16.25 7.44
N PRO A 210 6.25 -16.49 6.65
CA PRO A 210 6.11 -16.52 5.19
C PRO A 210 5.27 -17.73 4.78
N LEU A 211 4.39 -17.55 3.80
CA LEU A 211 3.58 -18.62 3.18
C LEU A 211 4.15 -19.10 1.83
N PHE A 212 5.27 -18.52 1.40
CA PHE A 212 6.04 -18.86 0.21
C PHE A 212 7.35 -19.54 0.59
N VAL A 213 8.01 -20.15 -0.40
CA VAL A 213 9.33 -20.76 -0.23
C VAL A 213 10.38 -19.79 -0.78
N SER A 214 11.28 -19.32 0.06
CA SER A 214 12.42 -18.47 -0.33
C SER A 214 13.71 -19.28 -0.38
N ASP A 215 14.65 -18.88 -1.23
CA ASP A 215 16.02 -19.40 -1.16
C ASP A 215 16.72 -18.84 0.08
N ASP A 216 17.29 -19.72 0.90
CA ASP A 216 18.30 -19.34 1.89
C ASP A 216 19.69 -19.66 1.29
N PRO A 217 20.43 -18.64 0.81
CA PRO A 217 21.73 -18.84 0.17
C PRO A 217 22.80 -19.39 1.13
N SER A 218 22.54 -19.42 2.44
CA SER A 218 23.39 -20.05 3.44
C SER A 218 23.13 -21.55 3.62
N THR A 219 22.03 -22.07 3.08
CA THR A 219 21.65 -23.48 3.13
C THR A 219 21.39 -24.05 1.73
N PRO A 220 22.40 -24.68 1.09
CA PRO A 220 22.27 -25.23 -0.27
C PRO A 220 21.20 -26.32 -0.47
N GLN A 221 20.47 -26.71 0.57
CA GLN A 221 19.35 -27.64 0.48
C GLN A 221 18.00 -26.93 0.38
N ASP A 222 17.97 -25.61 0.56
CA ASP A 222 16.78 -24.75 0.56
C ASP A 222 16.90 -23.73 -0.58
N GLU A 223 17.05 -24.23 -1.82
CA GLU A 223 17.34 -23.43 -3.04
C GLU A 223 16.13 -22.61 -3.55
N GLY A 224 15.19 -22.27 -2.68
CA GLY A 224 13.88 -21.73 -3.07
C GLY A 224 13.10 -22.75 -3.90
N ASP A 225 11.99 -22.32 -4.49
CA ASP A 225 11.27 -23.16 -5.46
C ASP A 225 11.06 -22.47 -6.82
N GLY A 226 11.63 -21.29 -7.00
CA GLY A 226 11.55 -20.49 -8.21
C GLY A 226 10.19 -19.86 -8.43
N TYR A 227 9.29 -19.81 -7.44
CA TYR A 227 7.98 -19.18 -7.55
C TYR A 227 7.90 -17.90 -6.71
N THR A 228 7.34 -16.85 -7.32
CA THR A 228 6.97 -15.63 -6.59
C THR A 228 5.47 -15.60 -6.37
N ALA A 229 5.04 -15.30 -5.15
CA ALA A 229 3.64 -15.02 -4.92
C ALA A 229 3.18 -13.80 -5.70
N ARG A 230 1.90 -13.84 -6.03
CA ARG A 230 1.16 -12.73 -6.57
C ARG A 230 0.05 -12.48 -5.57
N SER A 231 -0.05 -11.23 -5.17
CA SER A 231 -1.10 -10.69 -4.32
C SER A 231 -2.49 -11.23 -4.59
N MET A 232 -3.35 -11.05 -3.60
CA MET A 232 -4.73 -11.55 -3.44
C MET A 232 -4.83 -12.89 -2.69
N PRO A 233 -4.29 -12.99 -1.46
CA PRO A 233 -4.70 -14.04 -0.56
C PRO A 233 -6.21 -14.00 -0.31
N SER A 234 -6.76 -15.16 -0.04
CA SER A 234 -8.15 -15.31 0.37
C SER A 234 -8.29 -16.38 1.43
N TRP A 235 -8.84 -16.01 2.56
CA TRP A 235 -9.18 -16.94 3.63
C TRP A 235 -10.39 -17.79 3.24
N ASN A 236 -10.36 -19.06 3.64
CA ASN A 236 -11.58 -19.87 3.64
C ASN A 236 -12.50 -19.48 4.81
N GLN A 237 -13.76 -19.91 4.75
CA GLN A 237 -14.81 -19.44 5.68
C GLN A 237 -14.59 -19.80 7.16
N ASP A 238 -13.79 -20.82 7.47
CA ASP A 238 -13.54 -21.27 8.84
C ASP A 238 -12.16 -20.87 9.40
N GLY A 239 -11.35 -20.18 8.60
CA GLY A 239 -10.04 -19.67 9.01
C GLY A 239 -8.95 -20.74 9.11
N THR A 240 -9.12 -21.90 8.47
CA THR A 240 -8.13 -23.00 8.48
C THR A 240 -7.20 -23.00 7.27
N ALA A 241 -7.46 -22.20 6.24
CA ALA A 241 -6.62 -22.12 5.06
C ALA A 241 -6.65 -20.75 4.40
N VAL A 242 -5.53 -20.42 3.76
CA VAL A 242 -5.36 -19.26 2.88
C VAL A 242 -5.05 -19.76 1.48
N THR A 243 -5.73 -19.19 0.48
CA THR A 243 -5.48 -19.47 -0.93
C THR A 243 -4.89 -18.25 -1.60
N PHE A 244 -3.82 -18.43 -2.37
CA PHE A 244 -3.22 -17.39 -3.21
C PHE A 244 -2.66 -18.05 -4.47
N TYR A 245 -2.06 -17.27 -5.36
CA TYR A 245 -1.42 -17.84 -6.54
C TYR A 245 0.01 -17.34 -6.69
N GLU A 246 0.82 -18.16 -7.33
CA GLU A 246 2.20 -17.85 -7.62
C GLU A 246 2.47 -17.94 -9.11
N ARG A 247 3.56 -17.32 -9.50
CA ARG A 247 4.10 -17.39 -10.85
C ARG A 247 5.59 -17.74 -10.79
N LEU A 248 6.00 -18.64 -11.66
CA LEU A 248 7.41 -18.95 -11.88
C LEU A 248 8.21 -17.67 -12.12
N ALA A 249 9.25 -17.47 -11.31
CA ALA A 249 10.16 -16.35 -11.26
C ALA A 249 11.17 -16.42 -12.41
N THR A 250 10.66 -16.31 -13.63
CA THR A 250 11.48 -16.32 -14.84
C THR A 250 11.41 -14.98 -15.56
N ALA A 251 12.56 -14.55 -16.09
CA ALA A 251 12.63 -13.43 -17.00
C ALA A 251 12.06 -13.75 -18.39
N ASP A 252 11.80 -15.03 -18.69
CA ASP A 252 11.18 -15.47 -19.96
C ASP A 252 9.65 -15.41 -19.86
N PRO A 253 8.99 -14.42 -20.50
CA PRO A 253 7.55 -14.25 -20.43
C PRO A 253 6.76 -15.37 -21.14
N THR A 254 7.43 -16.27 -21.88
CA THR A 254 6.81 -17.37 -22.64
C THR A 254 6.62 -18.65 -21.84
N LEU A 255 7.15 -18.70 -20.61
CA LEU A 255 7.01 -19.83 -19.68
C LEU A 255 6.07 -19.51 -18.49
N PRO A 256 4.83 -19.03 -18.66
CA PRO A 256 3.97 -18.73 -17.53
C PRO A 256 3.45 -20.02 -16.90
N GLN A 257 4.23 -20.60 -15.99
CA GLN A 257 3.71 -21.56 -15.02
C GLN A 257 3.14 -20.77 -13.85
N THR A 258 1.82 -20.79 -13.70
CA THR A 258 1.13 -20.33 -12.51
C THR A 258 0.62 -21.51 -11.71
N ARG A 259 0.58 -21.38 -10.39
CA ARG A 259 -0.01 -22.38 -9.51
C ARG A 259 -0.91 -21.70 -8.48
N ILE A 260 -1.95 -22.42 -8.06
CA ILE A 260 -2.75 -22.05 -6.90
C ILE A 260 -2.13 -22.73 -5.69
N VAL A 261 -1.85 -21.96 -4.65
CA VAL A 261 -1.41 -22.45 -3.35
C VAL A 261 -2.58 -22.46 -2.41
N VAL A 262 -2.71 -23.53 -1.63
CA VAL A 262 -3.63 -23.60 -0.50
C VAL A 262 -2.80 -23.90 0.74
N ALA A 263 -2.43 -22.85 1.47
CA ALA A 263 -1.70 -22.94 2.72
C ALA A 263 -2.66 -23.38 3.82
N LYS A 264 -2.47 -24.60 4.33
CA LYS A 264 -3.26 -25.14 5.45
C LYS A 264 -2.62 -24.72 6.77
N LEU A 265 -3.38 -24.03 7.60
CA LEU A 265 -2.91 -23.45 8.84
C LEU A 265 -3.25 -24.37 10.00
N ASN A 266 -2.23 -24.77 10.74
CA ASN A 266 -2.37 -25.56 11.96
C ASN A 266 -1.79 -24.76 13.12
N TYR A 267 -2.32 -24.99 14.33
CA TYR A 267 -1.84 -24.37 15.56
C TYR A 267 -1.95 -22.83 15.61
N THR A 268 -2.78 -22.24 14.75
CA THR A 268 -3.14 -20.82 14.78
C THR A 268 -4.43 -20.62 15.58
N THR A 269 -4.70 -19.37 15.95
CA THR A 269 -5.99 -18.94 16.51
C THR A 269 -6.85 -18.22 15.47
N SER A 270 -6.57 -18.42 14.18
CA SER A 270 -7.30 -17.81 13.05
C SER A 270 -8.67 -18.43 12.80
N VAL A 271 -8.95 -19.56 13.43
CA VAL A 271 -10.19 -20.32 13.24
C VAL A 271 -11.40 -19.65 13.89
N GLY A 272 -12.57 -19.86 13.29
CA GLY A 272 -13.85 -19.31 13.74
C GLY A 272 -14.67 -18.80 12.57
N THR A 273 -15.90 -18.36 12.84
CA THR A 273 -16.74 -17.69 11.84
C THR A 273 -16.65 -16.18 12.00
N ALA A 274 -17.05 -15.45 10.95
CA ALA A 274 -17.41 -14.05 11.06
C ALA A 274 -18.34 -13.83 12.27
N GLN A 275 -18.09 -12.77 13.03
CA GLN A 275 -18.93 -12.40 14.15
C GLN A 275 -20.15 -11.62 13.66
N GLY A 276 -21.32 -11.91 14.22
CA GLY A 276 -22.57 -11.24 13.85
C GLY A 276 -23.18 -11.75 12.55
N ASP A 277 -24.07 -10.93 11.96
CA ASP A 277 -24.61 -11.19 10.63
C ASP A 277 -23.68 -10.65 9.54
N GLN A 278 -23.82 -11.18 8.33
CA GLN A 278 -23.01 -10.79 7.16
C GLN A 278 -23.66 -9.69 6.31
N VAL A 279 -24.66 -8.97 6.85
CA VAL A 279 -25.41 -7.96 6.08
C VAL A 279 -24.52 -6.75 5.85
N THR A 280 -24.26 -6.41 4.58
CA THR A 280 -23.40 -5.29 4.23
C THR A 280 -24.18 -3.96 4.36
N PRO A 281 -23.72 -2.99 5.17
CA PRO A 281 -24.38 -1.70 5.29
C PRO A 281 -24.22 -0.82 4.04
N ASP A 282 -25.24 -0.04 3.71
CA ASP A 282 -25.13 1.05 2.72
C ASP A 282 -24.28 2.20 3.27
N PRO A 283 -23.16 2.60 2.63
CA PRO A 283 -22.29 3.67 3.12
C PRO A 283 -22.85 5.06 2.79
N THR A 284 -24.02 5.38 3.32
CA THR A 284 -24.74 6.64 3.02
C THR A 284 -24.02 7.91 3.48
N TRP A 285 -23.08 7.79 4.42
CA TRP A 285 -22.20 8.87 4.87
C TRP A 285 -21.20 9.31 3.80
N ALA A 286 -20.85 8.41 2.88
CA ALA A 286 -19.87 8.66 1.84
C ALA A 286 -20.46 9.48 0.68
N PRO A 287 -19.65 10.33 0.02
CA PRO A 287 -20.09 11.06 -1.15
C PRO A 287 -20.37 10.11 -2.31
N LYS A 288 -21.33 10.48 -3.18
CA LYS A 288 -21.59 9.73 -4.42
C LYS A 288 -20.41 9.86 -5.36
N LEU A 289 -20.08 8.77 -6.05
CA LEU A 289 -19.04 8.75 -7.08
C LEU A 289 -19.26 9.83 -8.16
N SER A 290 -20.51 10.06 -8.56
CA SER A 290 -20.89 11.08 -9.55
C SER A 290 -20.71 12.53 -9.10
N GLU A 291 -20.40 12.76 -7.82
CA GLU A 291 -20.23 14.08 -7.21
C GLU A 291 -18.80 14.26 -6.65
N TYR A 292 -18.05 13.17 -6.50
CA TYR A 292 -16.73 13.17 -5.92
C TYR A 292 -15.67 13.59 -6.94
N VAL A 293 -14.81 14.53 -6.57
CA VAL A 293 -13.65 14.94 -7.37
C VAL A 293 -12.39 14.69 -6.54
N PRO A 294 -11.52 13.74 -6.91
CA PRO A 294 -10.37 13.41 -6.09
C PRO A 294 -9.37 14.58 -6.03
N GLY A 295 -8.74 14.70 -4.87
CA GLY A 295 -7.63 15.61 -4.60
C GLY A 295 -6.47 14.86 -3.94
N PRO A 296 -5.39 15.56 -3.57
CA PRO A 296 -4.31 14.95 -2.82
C PRO A 296 -4.78 14.41 -1.46
N ALA A 297 -4.04 13.46 -0.91
CA ALA A 297 -4.29 12.97 0.45
C ALA A 297 -4.25 14.14 1.45
N VAL A 298 -5.13 14.09 2.46
CA VAL A 298 -5.18 15.10 3.51
C VAL A 298 -4.00 14.89 4.45
N LEU A 299 -3.18 15.92 4.58
CA LEU A 299 -2.07 15.95 5.54
C LEU A 299 -2.49 16.70 6.80
N PRO A 300 -1.79 16.50 7.95
CA PRO A 300 -1.98 17.33 9.13
C PRO A 300 -1.90 18.83 8.79
N SER A 301 -2.59 19.72 9.52
CA SER A 301 -2.48 21.16 9.27
C SER A 301 -1.07 21.69 9.57
N THR A 302 -0.73 22.89 9.11
CA THR A 302 0.48 23.57 9.60
C THR A 302 0.39 23.84 11.11
N GLY A 303 1.54 23.96 11.78
CA GLY A 303 1.60 24.14 13.23
C GLY A 303 2.61 23.22 13.92
N THR A 304 2.59 23.24 15.25
CA THR A 304 3.52 22.48 16.10
C THR A 304 2.84 21.23 16.64
N TYR A 305 3.51 20.08 16.47
CA TYR A 305 3.05 18.77 16.92
C TYR A 305 4.02 18.20 17.95
N PRO A 306 3.54 17.75 19.11
CA PRO A 306 4.40 17.12 20.10
C PRO A 306 4.85 15.73 19.65
N GLY A 307 6.08 15.35 20.01
CA GLY A 307 6.49 13.94 19.99
C GLY A 307 5.89 13.18 21.17
N THR A 308 5.70 11.88 21.01
CA THR A 308 5.12 11.01 22.05
C THR A 308 5.96 10.99 23.32
N GLY A 309 7.29 11.05 23.20
CA GLY A 309 8.22 11.14 24.33
C GLY A 309 8.71 12.55 24.68
N GLY A 310 8.29 13.59 23.94
CA GLY A 310 8.75 14.97 24.09
C GLY A 310 9.18 15.64 22.79
N GLY A 311 9.65 16.89 22.90
CA GLY A 311 10.04 17.72 21.75
C GLY A 311 8.90 18.01 20.77
N THR A 312 9.25 18.56 19.61
CA THR A 312 8.25 19.03 18.65
C THR A 312 8.67 18.90 17.19
N ALA A 313 7.68 18.69 16.33
CA ALA A 313 7.75 18.88 14.89
C ALA A 313 6.95 20.14 14.50
N LEU A 314 7.61 21.14 13.92
CA LEU A 314 6.95 22.34 13.38
C LEU A 314 6.75 22.19 11.87
N ILE A 315 5.51 22.33 11.43
CA ILE A 315 5.13 22.26 10.02
C ILE A 315 4.80 23.65 9.48
N THR A 316 5.41 24.02 8.36
CA THR A 316 5.14 25.26 7.63
C THR A 316 4.91 25.00 6.14
N GLU A 317 4.15 25.88 5.49
CA GLU A 317 3.92 25.85 4.04
C GLU A 317 4.23 27.21 3.41
N ASP A 318 4.80 27.17 2.20
CA ASP A 318 5.01 28.32 1.34
C ASP A 318 4.51 28.01 -0.09
N THR A 319 3.55 28.80 -0.55
CA THR A 319 2.97 28.71 -1.89
C THR A 319 3.37 29.90 -2.78
N THR A 320 4.33 30.71 -2.35
CA THR A 320 4.71 31.98 -2.98
C THR A 320 6.07 31.93 -3.66
N THR A 321 7.02 31.13 -3.15
CA THR A 321 8.37 31.02 -3.74
C THR A 321 8.36 30.42 -5.14
N THR A 322 7.61 29.34 -5.36
CA THR A 322 7.50 28.67 -6.66
C THR A 322 6.03 28.69 -7.11
N PRO A 323 5.66 29.44 -8.15
CA PRO A 323 4.27 29.53 -8.62
C PRO A 323 3.68 28.16 -8.97
N GLY A 324 2.49 27.85 -8.43
CA GLY A 324 1.78 26.60 -8.69
C GLY A 324 2.27 25.39 -7.88
N HIS A 325 3.21 25.62 -6.96
CA HIS A 325 3.77 24.60 -6.08
C HIS A 325 3.43 24.90 -4.62
N THR A 326 3.56 23.88 -3.78
CA THR A 326 3.54 24.02 -2.32
C THR A 326 4.84 23.46 -1.77
N ILE A 327 5.63 24.33 -1.14
CA ILE A 327 6.81 23.94 -0.38
C ILE A 327 6.36 23.71 1.05
N ARG A 328 6.43 22.47 1.51
CA ARG A 328 6.00 22.07 2.86
C ARG A 328 7.20 21.56 3.63
N THR A 329 7.49 22.19 4.78
CA THR A 329 8.67 21.91 5.59
C THR A 329 8.27 21.44 6.97
N VAL A 330 9.01 20.45 7.48
CA VAL A 330 8.94 19.97 8.85
C VAL A 330 10.30 20.23 9.51
N THR A 331 10.29 20.88 10.67
CA THR A 331 11.47 21.08 11.51
C THR A 331 11.30 20.34 12.81
N TYR A 332 12.21 19.41 13.08
CA TYR A 332 12.24 18.63 14.31
C TYR A 332 13.18 19.29 15.32
N THR A 333 12.72 19.44 16.55
CA THR A 333 13.49 19.93 17.69
C THR A 333 13.29 18.98 18.85
N ASP A 334 14.29 18.14 19.10
CA ASP A 334 14.30 17.06 20.08
C ASP A 334 13.03 16.19 20.04
N TYR A 335 12.44 16.02 18.85
CA TYR A 335 11.19 15.29 18.68
C TYR A 335 11.41 13.83 19.03
N VAL A 336 10.76 13.35 20.09
CA VAL A 336 10.90 11.96 20.55
C VAL A 336 9.73 11.15 20.00
N ASN A 337 10.03 10.18 19.14
CA ASN A 337 9.04 9.27 18.60
C ASN A 337 8.72 8.12 19.59
N GLU A 338 7.81 7.22 19.19
CA GLU A 338 7.36 6.11 20.04
C GLU A 338 8.42 5.05 20.32
N ASP A 339 9.44 4.95 19.48
CA ASP A 339 10.58 4.03 19.65
C ASP A 339 11.71 4.65 20.50
N GLY A 340 11.54 5.89 20.97
CA GLY A 340 12.57 6.61 21.71
C GLY A 340 13.68 7.21 20.85
N LEU A 341 13.49 7.28 19.52
CA LEU A 341 14.35 8.05 18.63
C LEU A 341 14.10 9.55 18.87
N ILE A 342 15.17 10.32 19.01
CA ILE A 342 15.15 11.76 19.14
C ILE A 342 15.60 12.36 17.81
N LEU A 343 14.68 13.03 17.12
CA LEU A 343 14.88 13.62 15.81
C LEU A 343 15.21 15.11 15.92
N ASN A 344 16.27 15.53 15.22
CA ASN A 344 16.67 16.92 15.09
C ASN A 344 17.05 17.22 13.64
N GLY A 345 16.57 18.34 13.09
CA GLY A 345 16.85 18.73 11.70
C GLY A 345 15.57 19.00 10.91
N THR A 346 15.63 18.84 9.59
CA THR A 346 14.50 19.19 8.72
C THR A 346 14.25 18.15 7.64
N GLU A 347 13.02 18.15 7.16
CA GLU A 347 12.66 17.59 5.87
C GLU A 347 11.62 18.48 5.19
N TRP A 348 11.56 18.43 3.87
CA TRP A 348 10.59 19.21 3.12
C TRP A 348 10.28 18.59 1.77
N THR A 349 9.14 19.00 1.22
CA THR A 349 8.74 18.70 -0.16
C THR A 349 8.45 19.98 -0.92
N ASP A 350 8.91 20.08 -2.16
CA ASP A 350 8.37 21.00 -3.16
C ASP A 350 7.52 20.19 -4.15
N ALA A 351 6.20 20.36 -4.06
CA ALA A 351 5.24 19.56 -4.82
C ALA A 351 4.40 20.42 -5.74
N THR A 352 4.17 19.94 -6.97
CA THR A 352 3.16 20.51 -7.86
C THR A 352 1.76 20.36 -7.26
N ALA A 353 0.78 21.16 -7.71
CA ALA A 353 -0.62 21.00 -7.29
C ALA A 353 -1.19 19.58 -7.50
N SER A 354 -0.71 18.86 -8.52
CA SER A 354 -1.06 17.46 -8.78
C SER A 354 -0.35 16.44 -7.88
N GLN A 355 0.73 16.85 -7.21
CA GLN A 355 1.70 15.98 -6.55
C GLN A 355 2.26 14.86 -7.44
N ASN A 356 2.18 15.01 -8.77
CA ASN A 356 2.76 14.04 -9.70
C ASN A 356 4.28 14.17 -9.80
N SER A 357 4.82 15.33 -9.43
CA SER A 357 6.25 15.60 -9.28
C SER A 357 6.50 16.23 -7.93
N ILE A 358 7.39 15.64 -7.14
CA ILE A 358 7.71 16.06 -5.78
C ILE A 358 9.22 16.03 -5.62
N ARG A 359 9.83 17.15 -5.28
CA ARG A 359 11.21 17.13 -4.75
C ARG A 359 11.13 16.91 -3.25
N TYR A 360 11.70 15.82 -2.76
CA TYR A 360 11.80 15.51 -1.33
C TYR A 360 13.23 15.72 -0.86
N VAL A 361 13.42 16.43 0.24
CA VAL A 361 14.72 16.66 0.87
C VAL A 361 14.62 16.37 2.36
N ALA A 362 15.63 15.71 2.92
CA ALA A 362 15.77 15.46 4.34
C ALA A 362 17.22 15.59 4.79
N ASP A 363 17.39 16.16 5.98
CA ASP A 363 18.61 16.15 6.77
C ASP A 363 18.21 16.10 8.25
N ILE A 364 18.01 14.87 8.74
CA ILE A 364 17.56 14.59 10.10
C ILE A 364 18.66 13.80 10.81
N ALA A 365 19.15 14.32 11.92
CA ALA A 365 19.98 13.61 12.87
C ALA A 365 19.10 12.82 13.86
N VAL A 366 19.54 11.61 14.19
CA VAL A 366 18.85 10.70 15.11
C VAL A 366 19.76 10.41 16.31
N THR A 367 19.22 10.57 17.50
CA THR A 367 19.85 10.21 18.78
C THR A 367 18.83 9.50 19.69
N GLY A 368 19.17 9.20 20.95
CA GLY A 368 18.25 8.55 21.90
C GLY A 368 18.48 7.04 21.97
N ALA A 369 17.44 6.25 21.69
CA ALA A 369 17.53 4.79 21.70
C ALA A 369 18.55 4.24 20.69
N HIS A 370 18.70 4.94 19.56
CA HIS A 370 19.67 4.64 18.50
C HIS A 370 20.38 5.94 18.07
N THR A 371 21.54 5.83 17.42
CA THR A 371 22.25 6.98 16.84
C THR A 371 22.37 6.86 15.33
N GLY A 372 22.06 7.92 14.59
CA GLY A 372 22.18 7.89 13.14
C GLY A 372 21.54 9.08 12.42
N TYR A 373 20.91 8.84 11.26
CA TYR A 373 20.32 9.90 10.44
C TYR A 373 19.26 9.39 9.44
N LEU A 374 18.48 10.31 8.88
CA LEU A 374 17.78 10.20 7.59
C LEU A 374 18.24 11.36 6.69
N LYS A 375 18.67 11.03 5.47
CA LYS A 375 19.11 12.02 4.46
C LYS A 375 18.51 11.71 3.10
N GLY A 376 18.31 12.75 2.29
CA GLY A 376 17.93 12.61 0.89
C GLY A 376 17.71 13.95 0.21
N ASP A 377 17.84 13.99 -1.11
CA ASP A 377 17.42 15.07 -2.00
C ASP A 377 17.08 14.46 -3.37
N VAL A 378 15.82 14.09 -3.55
CA VAL A 378 15.35 13.33 -4.72
C VAL A 378 14.16 14.00 -5.37
N THR A 379 13.97 13.75 -6.67
CA THR A 379 12.71 13.99 -7.35
C THR A 379 11.95 12.68 -7.49
N ILE A 380 10.73 12.64 -6.95
CA ILE A 380 9.76 11.56 -7.09
C ILE A 380 8.78 11.94 -8.19
N ASN A 381 8.55 11.02 -9.13
CA ASN A 381 7.57 11.18 -10.20
C ASN A 381 6.56 10.03 -10.16
N LYS A 382 5.30 10.35 -9.87
CA LYS A 382 4.22 9.35 -9.75
C LYS A 382 3.79 8.76 -11.10
N LEU A 383 3.92 9.53 -12.18
CA LEU A 383 3.49 9.11 -13.51
C LEU A 383 4.47 8.12 -14.13
N THR A 384 5.77 8.37 -13.97
CA THR A 384 6.83 7.46 -14.44
C THR A 384 7.24 6.43 -13.39
N ARG A 385 6.71 6.54 -12.16
CA ARG A 385 7.05 5.69 -11.00
C ARG A 385 8.55 5.61 -10.77
N SER A 386 9.20 6.77 -10.71
CA SER A 386 10.65 6.87 -10.58
C SER A 386 11.06 7.81 -9.46
N ILE A 387 12.18 7.49 -8.81
CA ILE A 387 12.88 8.37 -7.88
C ILE A 387 14.27 8.63 -8.46
N THR A 388 14.61 9.89 -8.65
CA THR A 388 15.90 10.30 -9.21
C THR A 388 16.63 11.24 -8.25
N PRO A 389 17.89 10.96 -7.89
CA PRO A 389 18.73 11.91 -7.15
C PRO A 389 18.80 13.27 -7.87
N THR A 390 18.71 14.40 -7.15
CA THR A 390 18.80 15.74 -7.76
C THR A 390 20.24 16.17 -8.05
N ILE A 391 21.20 15.56 -7.34
CA ILE A 391 22.63 15.63 -7.62
C ILE A 391 23.08 14.22 -7.98
N ALA A 392 23.71 14.09 -9.16
CA ALA A 392 24.25 12.82 -9.63
C ALA A 392 25.25 12.23 -8.61
N PRO A 393 25.30 10.89 -8.45
CA PRO A 393 26.35 10.23 -7.70
C PRO A 393 27.72 10.69 -8.21
N VAL A 394 28.70 10.84 -7.31
CA VAL A 394 30.05 11.33 -7.65
C VAL A 394 30.76 10.40 -8.65
N ASP A 395 30.31 9.15 -8.81
CA ASP A 395 30.77 8.23 -9.87
C ASP A 395 29.64 7.32 -10.40
N PRO A 396 29.18 7.49 -11.66
CA PRO A 396 28.17 6.63 -12.29
C PRO A 396 28.72 5.32 -12.90
N ALA A 397 30.04 5.12 -12.95
CA ALA A 397 30.70 3.94 -13.54
C ALA A 397 31.33 2.99 -12.51
N SER A 398 31.38 3.41 -11.25
CA SER A 398 31.75 2.54 -10.14
C SER A 398 30.68 1.47 -9.93
N LYS A 399 30.96 0.23 -10.35
CA LYS A 399 30.22 -0.98 -9.91
C LYS A 399 30.37 -1.25 -8.39
N THR A 400 30.97 -0.32 -7.67
CA THR A 400 31.08 -0.24 -6.23
C THR A 400 30.82 1.21 -5.83
N GLY A 401 29.64 1.76 -6.15
CA GLY A 401 29.13 2.83 -5.31
C GLY A 401 29.15 2.26 -3.90
N THR A 402 30.17 2.60 -3.10
CA THR A 402 30.24 2.07 -1.75
C THR A 402 29.00 2.56 -1.05
N ALA A 403 28.31 1.68 -0.31
CA ALA A 403 27.11 2.02 0.46
C ALA A 403 27.24 3.36 1.22
N ALA A 404 28.46 3.76 1.57
CA ALA A 404 28.82 5.00 2.25
C ALA A 404 28.38 6.34 1.61
N ASP A 405 28.20 6.47 0.28
CA ASP A 405 27.73 7.76 -0.29
C ASP A 405 27.05 7.63 -1.67
N PRO A 406 25.78 7.17 -1.74
CA PRO A 406 25.00 7.06 -2.99
C PRO A 406 24.59 8.42 -3.58
N GLY A 407 25.18 9.53 -3.15
CA GLY A 407 24.82 10.88 -3.56
C GLY A 407 23.57 11.38 -2.83
N SER A 408 22.64 11.96 -3.57
CA SER A 408 21.42 12.59 -3.02
C SER A 408 20.24 11.62 -2.81
N GLN A 409 20.46 10.31 -2.86
CA GLN A 409 19.41 9.30 -2.64
C GLN A 409 18.89 9.29 -1.18
N ILE A 410 17.64 8.86 -0.99
CA ILE A 410 17.07 8.64 0.35
C ILE A 410 17.83 7.51 1.04
N ARG A 411 18.39 7.79 2.21
CA ARG A 411 19.15 6.85 3.03
C ARG A 411 18.96 7.11 4.51
N SER A 412 18.98 6.05 5.30
CA SER A 412 19.04 6.15 6.75
C SER A 412 20.13 5.29 7.33
N SER A 413 20.66 5.71 8.47
CA SER A 413 21.51 4.88 9.31
C SER A 413 21.04 4.91 10.74
N LEU A 414 21.16 3.77 11.43
CA LEU A 414 20.96 3.61 12.87
C LEU A 414 22.04 2.65 13.35
N ASP A 415 22.83 3.07 14.33
CA ASP A 415 23.94 2.32 14.94
C ASP A 415 24.94 1.73 13.94
N GLY A 416 25.14 2.43 12.82
CA GLY A 416 26.06 2.02 11.75
C GLY A 416 25.45 1.07 10.72
N ASP A 417 24.25 0.53 10.95
CA ASP A 417 23.49 -0.14 9.90
C ASP A 417 22.96 0.92 8.93
N LEU A 418 23.18 0.73 7.63
CA LEU A 418 22.93 1.70 6.57
C LEU A 418 22.01 1.10 5.51
N LEU A 419 20.88 1.76 5.28
CA LEU A 419 19.93 1.42 4.24
C LEU A 419 19.81 2.56 3.22
N VAL A 420 19.74 2.19 1.95
CA VAL A 420 19.59 3.11 0.82
C VAL A 420 18.33 2.71 0.04
N LEU A 421 17.42 3.65 -0.16
CA LEU A 421 16.20 3.41 -0.92
C LEU A 421 16.54 3.10 -2.37
N LEU A 422 15.97 2.02 -2.92
CA LEU A 422 16.26 1.51 -4.26
C LEU A 422 17.74 1.12 -4.48
N ASP A 423 18.41 0.57 -3.46
CA ASP A 423 19.74 -0.03 -3.63
C ASP A 423 19.68 -1.18 -4.67
N PRO A 424 20.39 -1.05 -5.81
CA PRO A 424 20.35 -2.06 -6.86
C PRO A 424 20.88 -3.43 -6.40
N ASN A 425 21.81 -3.48 -5.45
CA ASN A 425 22.34 -4.75 -4.95
C ASN A 425 21.30 -5.47 -4.08
N ARG A 426 20.56 -4.72 -3.27
CA ARG A 426 19.50 -5.27 -2.42
C ARG A 426 18.31 -5.76 -3.26
N ILE A 427 17.90 -4.99 -4.26
CA ILE A 427 16.86 -5.42 -5.21
C ILE A 427 17.30 -6.68 -5.95
N ALA A 428 18.55 -6.73 -6.45
CA ALA A 428 19.07 -7.90 -7.13
C ALA A 428 19.16 -9.13 -6.21
N ALA A 429 19.55 -8.95 -4.95
CA ALA A 429 19.57 -10.02 -3.96
C ALA A 429 18.16 -10.55 -3.67
N ALA A 430 17.18 -9.66 -3.47
CA ALA A 430 15.79 -10.04 -3.26
C ALA A 430 15.22 -10.83 -4.44
N GLN A 431 15.56 -10.44 -5.68
CA GLN A 431 15.12 -11.12 -6.89
C GLN A 431 15.84 -12.44 -7.18
N ALA A 432 17.06 -12.60 -6.65
CA ALA A 432 17.81 -13.84 -6.74
C ALA A 432 17.37 -14.88 -5.71
N GLY A 433 16.79 -14.44 -4.58
CA GLY A 433 16.35 -15.30 -3.47
C GLY A 433 15.01 -15.99 -3.68
N VAL A 434 14.57 -16.17 -4.93
CA VAL A 434 13.26 -16.77 -5.29
C VAL A 434 13.44 -18.10 -6.02
#